data_AF-A0A4R8ZUP7-F1
#
_entry.id   AF-A0A4R8ZUP7-F1
#
_cell.length_a   1.000
_cell.length_b   1.000
_cell.length_c   1.000
_cell.angle_alpha   90.00
_cell.angle_beta   90.00
_cell.angle_gamma   90.00
#
_symmetry.space_group_name_H-M   'P 1'
#
loop_
_entity.id
_entity.type
_entity.pdbx_description
1 polymer ?
#
loop_
_entity_poly.entity_id
_entity_poly.type
_entity_poly.pdbx_seq_one_letter_code
_entity_poly.pdbx_strand_id
1 'polypeptide(L)'
;MITTLLGLGLTERAWEAAERLTTDAGLWAALVAAREKADPAVVVPVLIRLIDTDLEIAKPQNYKSAVKCLKQPSRALKATDASARFPLVVAGLREQHRRRPNLLQAFDRAGF
;
A
#
# COMPACT_ATOMS: atom_id res chain seq x y z
N MET A 1 -2.19 -7.18 18.86
CA MET A 1 -3.66 -7.00 18.77
C MET A 1 -4.16 -7.22 17.34
N ILE A 2 -3.65 -6.49 16.33
CA ILE A 2 -4.03 -6.72 14.92
C ILE A 2 -3.62 -8.12 14.43
N THR A 3 -2.41 -8.57 14.78
CA THR A 3 -1.95 -9.95 14.52
C THR A 3 -2.85 -11.01 15.15
N THR A 4 -3.40 -10.73 16.32
CA THR A 4 -4.34 -11.60 17.03
C THR A 4 -5.68 -11.69 16.29
N LEU A 5 -6.18 -10.56 15.78
CA LEU A 5 -7.41 -10.53 14.96
C LEU A 5 -7.24 -11.29 13.64
N LEU A 6 -6.07 -11.16 13.00
CA LEU A 6 -5.69 -11.93 11.80
C LEU A 6 -5.66 -13.44 12.09
N GLY A 7 -5.06 -13.85 13.22
CA GLY A 7 -5.00 -15.26 13.62
C GLY A 7 -6.37 -15.88 13.91
N LEU A 8 -7.37 -15.06 14.28
CA LEU A 8 -8.75 -15.47 14.50
C LEU A 8 -9.60 -15.43 13.22
N GLY A 9 -9.03 -15.10 12.06
CA GLY A 9 -9.76 -14.96 10.80
C GLY A 9 -10.66 -13.73 10.71
N LEU A 10 -10.57 -12.80 11.67
CA LEU A 10 -11.35 -11.56 11.72
C LEU A 10 -10.70 -10.47 10.85
N THR A 11 -10.52 -10.77 9.56
CA THR A 11 -9.79 -9.93 8.60
C THR A 11 -10.35 -8.50 8.54
N GLU A 12 -11.67 -8.33 8.55
CA GLU A 12 -12.32 -7.01 8.53
C GLU A 12 -11.98 -6.17 9.77
N ARG A 13 -12.05 -6.76 10.96
CA ARG A 13 -11.69 -6.03 12.20
C ARG A 13 -10.20 -5.77 12.30
N ALA A 14 -9.38 -6.71 11.82
CA ALA A 14 -7.93 -6.53 11.75
C ALA A 14 -7.58 -5.36 10.80
N TRP A 15 -8.34 -5.22 9.72
CA TRP A 15 -8.22 -4.14 8.74
C TRP A 15 -8.55 -2.77 9.33
N GLU A 16 -9.74 -2.60 9.93
CA GLU A 16 -10.15 -1.34 10.57
C GLU A 16 -9.20 -0.93 11.71
N ALA A 17 -8.66 -1.90 12.45
CA ALA A 17 -7.67 -1.64 13.48
C ALA A 17 -6.35 -1.17 12.87
N ALA A 18 -5.92 -1.73 11.76
CA ALA A 18 -4.70 -1.31 11.08
C ALA A 18 -4.80 0.10 10.48
N GLU A 19 -5.92 0.44 9.85
CA GLU A 19 -6.15 1.79 9.30
C GLU A 19 -5.96 2.90 10.35
N ARG A 20 -6.26 2.61 11.62
CA ARG A 20 -6.18 3.59 12.71
C ARG A 20 -4.89 3.54 13.52
N LEU A 21 -4.26 2.36 13.60
CA LEU A 21 -3.24 2.09 14.62
C LEU A 21 -1.87 1.76 14.04
N THR A 22 -1.72 1.60 12.72
CA THR A 22 -0.43 1.18 12.17
C THR A 22 -0.17 1.64 10.74
N THR A 23 1.08 2.04 10.52
CA THR A 23 1.67 2.21 9.19
C THR A 23 2.70 1.10 8.90
N ASP A 24 2.71 0.04 9.71
CA ASP A 24 3.68 -1.04 9.54
C ASP A 24 3.42 -1.82 8.24
N ALA A 25 4.35 -1.68 7.29
CA ALA A 25 4.25 -2.29 5.99
C ALA A 25 4.24 -3.84 6.03
N GLY A 26 4.81 -4.47 7.07
CA GLY A 26 4.78 -5.93 7.21
C GLY A 26 3.40 -6.44 7.60
N LEU A 27 2.75 -5.74 8.52
CA LEU A 27 1.39 -6.04 8.97
C LEU A 27 0.36 -5.78 7.87
N TRP A 28 0.52 -4.68 7.13
CA TRP A 28 -0.28 -4.41 5.94
C TRP A 28 -0.10 -5.48 4.86
N ALA A 29 1.10 -6.05 4.71
CA ALA A 29 1.33 -7.19 3.82
C ALA A 29 0.44 -8.39 4.19
N ALA A 30 0.39 -8.72 5.48
CA ALA A 30 -0.38 -9.85 5.97
C ALA A 30 -1.90 -9.62 5.82
N LEU A 31 -2.36 -8.40 6.08
CA LEU A 31 -3.76 -8.00 5.88
C LEU A 31 -4.18 -8.04 4.42
N VAL A 32 -3.34 -7.49 3.54
CA VAL A 32 -3.58 -7.52 2.10
C VAL A 32 -3.59 -8.95 1.61
N ALA A 33 -2.63 -9.79 1.97
CA ALA A 33 -2.62 -11.20 1.58
C ALA A 33 -3.87 -11.96 2.09
N ALA A 34 -4.38 -11.63 3.28
CA ALA A 34 -5.60 -12.21 3.81
C ALA A 34 -6.85 -11.77 3.04
N ARG A 35 -6.91 -10.52 2.56
CA ARG A 35 -8.07 -9.95 1.85
C ARG A 35 -8.00 -10.15 0.33
N GLU A 36 -6.81 -10.22 -0.25
CA GLU A 36 -6.55 -10.52 -1.66
C GLU A 36 -7.13 -11.88 -2.07
N LYS A 37 -7.15 -12.85 -1.16
CA LYS A 37 -7.84 -14.13 -1.39
C LYS A 37 -9.34 -13.99 -1.61
N ALA A 38 -9.94 -12.90 -1.12
CA ALA A 38 -11.38 -12.65 -1.21
C ALA A 38 -11.72 -11.64 -2.32
N ASP A 39 -11.05 -10.49 -2.36
CA ASP A 39 -11.21 -9.46 -3.39
C ASP A 39 -9.97 -8.54 -3.50
N PRO A 40 -9.10 -8.77 -4.50
CA PRO A 40 -7.90 -7.96 -4.73
C PRO A 40 -8.17 -6.50 -5.13
N ALA A 41 -9.35 -6.16 -5.65
CA ALA A 41 -9.66 -4.79 -6.06
C ALA A 41 -9.97 -3.90 -4.85
N VAL A 42 -10.54 -4.48 -3.78
CA VAL A 42 -10.95 -3.76 -2.56
C VAL A 42 -9.77 -3.20 -1.76
N VAL A 43 -8.58 -3.81 -1.87
CA VAL A 43 -7.39 -3.42 -1.12
C VAL A 43 -6.65 -2.21 -1.72
N VAL A 44 -6.86 -1.92 -3.00
CA VAL A 44 -6.13 -0.87 -3.74
C VAL A 44 -6.35 0.53 -3.18
N PRO A 45 -7.60 1.01 -2.93
CA PRO A 45 -7.83 2.36 -2.43
C PRO A 45 -7.22 2.62 -1.06
N VAL A 46 -7.13 1.58 -0.21
CA VAL A 46 -6.56 1.71 1.14
C VAL A 46 -5.04 1.79 1.09
N LEU A 47 -4.40 0.98 0.24
CA LEU A 47 -2.96 1.06 0.04
C LEU A 47 -2.53 2.43 -0.48
N ILE A 48 -3.32 3.05 -1.36
CA ILE A 48 -3.12 4.43 -1.81
C ILE A 48 -3.17 5.40 -0.62
N ARG A 49 -4.19 5.33 0.23
CA ARG A 49 -4.29 6.21 1.41
C ARG A 49 -3.10 6.05 2.36
N LEU A 50 -2.61 4.83 2.57
CA LEU A 50 -1.44 4.59 3.42
C LEU A 50 -0.19 5.20 2.82
N ILE A 51 -0.02 5.10 1.50
CA ILE A 51 1.05 5.78 0.78
C ILE A 51 0.92 7.29 0.97
N ASP A 52 -0.27 7.87 0.79
CA ASP A 52 -0.49 9.31 1.01
C ASP A 52 -0.13 9.75 2.44
N THR A 53 -0.54 8.98 3.45
CA THR A 53 -0.20 9.23 4.86
C THR A 53 1.30 9.14 5.13
N ASP A 54 1.98 8.10 4.63
CA ASP A 54 3.43 7.99 4.74
C ASP A 54 4.12 9.19 4.07
N LEU A 55 3.59 9.62 2.92
CA LEU A 55 4.09 10.75 2.15
C LEU A 55 3.66 12.11 2.72
N GLU A 56 2.79 12.19 3.71
CA GLU A 56 2.48 13.47 4.37
C GLU A 56 3.76 14.06 4.98
N ILE A 57 4.56 13.21 5.62
CA ILE A 57 5.85 13.59 6.21
C ILE A 57 6.97 13.30 5.20
N ALA A 58 7.61 14.36 4.69
CA ALA A 58 8.69 14.30 3.70
C ALA A 58 10.04 13.83 4.30
N LYS A 59 10.09 12.61 4.84
CA LYS A 59 11.31 11.99 5.40
C LYS A 59 11.80 10.83 4.52
N PRO A 60 13.13 10.62 4.38
CA PRO A 60 13.69 9.55 3.55
C PRO A 60 13.21 8.14 3.94
N GLN A 61 12.97 7.90 5.23
CA GLN A 61 12.45 6.63 5.74
C GLN A 61 11.03 6.36 5.24
N ASN A 62 10.21 7.40 5.12
CA ASN A 62 8.83 7.30 4.65
C ASN A 62 8.76 7.02 3.14
N TYR A 63 9.74 7.47 2.36
CA TYR A 63 9.83 7.11 0.94
C TYR A 63 10.10 5.62 0.76
N LYS A 64 10.94 5.01 1.62
CA LYS A 64 11.17 3.56 1.61
C LYS A 64 9.91 2.80 2.01
N SER A 65 9.19 3.26 3.03
CA SER A 65 7.91 2.67 3.44
C SER A 65 6.86 2.77 2.34
N ALA A 66 6.71 3.95 1.71
CA ALA A 66 5.80 4.15 0.58
C ALA A 66 6.11 3.22 -0.61
N VAL A 67 7.39 3.06 -0.97
CA VAL A 67 7.82 2.11 -2.02
C VAL A 67 7.49 0.67 -1.64
N LYS A 68 7.71 0.27 -0.37
CA LYS A 68 7.39 -1.07 0.11
C LYS A 68 5.87 -1.31 0.11
N CYS A 69 5.10 -0.30 0.48
CA CYS A 69 3.65 -0.31 0.43
C CYS A 69 3.18 -0.45 -1.03
N LEU A 70 3.74 0.28 -1.99
CA LEU A 70 3.47 0.19 -3.44
C LEU A 70 3.75 -1.19 -4.07
N LYS A 71 4.73 -1.94 -3.56
CA LYS A 71 5.03 -3.30 -4.06
C LYS A 71 3.93 -4.31 -3.77
N GLN A 72 3.15 -4.11 -2.71
CA GLN A 72 2.07 -5.02 -2.32
C GLN A 72 0.87 -4.98 -3.29
N PRO A 73 0.24 -3.81 -3.57
CA PRO A 73 -0.82 -3.71 -4.56
C PRO A 73 -0.31 -4.05 -5.97
N SER A 74 0.96 -3.76 -6.30
CA SER A 74 1.53 -4.18 -7.58
C SER A 74 1.48 -5.70 -7.77
N ARG A 75 1.80 -6.48 -6.72
CA ARG A 75 1.71 -7.94 -6.75
C ARG A 75 0.26 -8.42 -6.80
N ALA A 76 -0.60 -7.84 -5.96
CA ALA A 76 -2.00 -8.24 -5.88
C ALA A 76 -2.77 -7.94 -7.18
N LEU A 77 -2.53 -6.78 -7.80
CA LEU A 77 -3.16 -6.42 -9.07
C LEU A 77 -2.59 -7.18 -10.25
N LYS A 78 -1.33 -7.63 -10.20
CA LYS A 78 -0.79 -8.56 -11.21
C LYS A 78 -1.44 -9.94 -11.16
N ALA A 79 -1.94 -10.36 -10.00
CA ALA A 79 -2.68 -11.61 -9.84
C ALA A 79 -4.14 -11.51 -10.33
N THR A 80 -4.57 -10.36 -10.86
CA THR A 80 -5.94 -10.12 -11.35
C THR A 80 -5.96 -9.40 -12.69
N ASP A 81 -7.13 -9.40 -13.35
CA ASP A 81 -7.38 -8.56 -14.53
C ASP A 81 -7.34 -7.05 -14.25
N ALA A 82 -7.25 -6.63 -12.98
CA ALA A 82 -7.12 -5.23 -12.60
C ALA A 82 -5.69 -4.68 -12.72
N SER A 83 -4.73 -5.46 -13.25
CA SER A 83 -3.35 -5.04 -13.47
C SER A 83 -3.21 -3.72 -14.26
N ALA A 84 -4.09 -3.50 -15.24
CA ALA A 84 -4.11 -2.28 -16.06
C ALA A 84 -4.43 -0.99 -15.27
N ARG A 85 -5.04 -1.09 -14.07
CA ARG A 85 -5.33 0.07 -13.22
C ARG A 85 -4.12 0.52 -12.40
N PHE A 86 -3.15 -0.37 -12.14
CA PHE A 86 -2.00 -0.05 -11.28
C PHE A 86 -1.11 1.07 -11.84
N PRO A 87 -0.75 1.09 -13.14
CA PRO A 87 0.03 2.20 -13.71
C PRO A 87 -0.67 3.56 -13.58
N LEU A 88 -2.00 3.61 -13.68
CA LEU A 88 -2.77 4.85 -13.52
C LEU A 88 -2.69 5.39 -12.08
N VAL A 89 -2.71 4.50 -11.09
CA VAL A 89 -2.52 4.85 -9.69
C VAL A 89 -1.13 5.43 -9.44
N VAL A 90 -0.10 4.77 -9.96
CA VAL A 90 1.29 5.23 -9.82
C VAL A 90 1.48 6.59 -10.52
N ALA A 91 0.93 6.77 -11.71
CA ALA A 91 0.98 8.04 -12.42
C ALA A 91 0.31 9.17 -11.62
N GLY A 92 -0.85 8.92 -11.00
CA GLY A 92 -1.52 9.88 -10.11
C GLY A 92 -0.65 10.28 -8.92
N LEU A 93 -0.03 9.32 -8.25
CA LEU A 93 0.90 9.59 -7.13
C LEU A 93 2.12 10.40 -7.57
N ARG A 94 2.68 10.10 -8.75
CA ARG A 94 3.81 10.85 -9.32
C ARG A 94 3.44 12.30 -9.61
N GLU A 95 2.27 12.54 -10.19
CA GLU A 95 1.80 13.90 -10.47
C GLU A 95 1.55 14.69 -9.18
N GLN A 96 0.86 14.08 -8.22
CA GLN A 96 0.58 14.69 -6.91
C GLN A 96 1.88 15.09 -6.19
N HIS A 97 2.93 14.26 -6.29
CA HIS A 97 4.21 14.48 -5.64
C HIS A 97 5.33 14.94 -6.59
N ARG A 98 4.98 15.55 -7.74
CA ARG A 98 5.96 15.97 -8.76
C ARG A 98 7.07 16.90 -8.25
N ARG A 99 6.81 17.65 -7.18
CA ARG A 99 7.77 18.56 -6.52
C ARG A 99 8.71 17.86 -5.52
N ARG A 100 8.68 16.53 -5.44
CA ARG A 100 9.48 15.72 -4.50
C ARG A 100 10.42 14.80 -5.27
N PRO A 101 11.54 15.31 -5.81
CA PRO A 101 12.43 14.54 -6.69
C PRO A 101 13.02 13.29 -6.02
N ASN A 102 13.26 13.35 -4.70
CA ASN A 102 13.76 12.20 -3.94
C ASN A 102 12.74 11.05 -3.85
N LEU A 103 11.44 11.37 -3.84
CA LEU A 103 10.37 10.37 -3.88
C LEU A 103 10.27 9.75 -5.27
N LEU A 104 10.26 10.59 -6.31
CA LEU A 104 10.20 10.12 -7.70
C LEU A 104 11.38 9.20 -8.01
N GLN A 105 12.59 9.57 -7.57
CA GLN A 105 13.78 8.71 -7.71
C GLN A 105 13.64 7.40 -6.94
N ALA A 106 12.95 7.39 -5.79
CA ALA A 106 12.67 6.16 -5.05
C ALA A 106 11.67 5.26 -5.81
N PHE A 107 10.68 5.85 -6.49
CA PHE A 107 9.76 5.12 -7.36
C PHE A 107 10.47 4.57 -8.60
N ASP A 108 11.29 5.37 -9.28
CA ASP A 108 12.07 4.95 -10.45
C ASP A 108 13.00 3.77 -10.10
N ARG A 109 13.72 3.85 -8.99
CA ARG A 109 14.58 2.76 -8.49
C ARG A 109 13.81 1.48 -8.17
N ALA A 110 12.54 1.60 -7.85
CA ALA A 110 11.67 0.46 -7.56
C ALA A 110 10.95 -0.09 -8.79
N GLY A 111 11.06 0.58 -9.94
CA GLY A 111 10.39 0.20 -11.20
C GLY A 111 8.93 0.63 -11.28
N PHE A 112 8.58 1.77 -10.67
CA PHE A 112 7.24 2.36 -10.64
C PHE A 112 7.16 3.68 -11.40
#